data_AF-A0A672ZA27-F1
#
_entry.id   AF-A0A672ZA27-F1
#
_cell.length_a   1.000
_cell.length_b   1.000
_cell.length_c   1.000
_cell.angle_alpha   90.00
_cell.angle_beta   90.00
_cell.angle_gamma   90.00
#
_symmetry.space_group_name_H-M   'P 1'
#
loop_
_entity.id
_entity.type
_entity.pdbx_description
1 polymer ?
#
loop_
_entity_poly.entity_id
_entity_poly.type
_entity_poly.pdbx_seq_one_letter_code
_entity_poly.pdbx_strand_id
1 'polypeptide(L)'
;MYVYYDRQHHGGLYKRPFVESFEETPMLVAVLTYMGYGILTIFGYLRDFLRQWKIERCHIAREKEEQRDFVPLYQDFENFYTRNLYMRIRDNWNRPICSVPGAKMDLMERASHDYNWTFEYTGRVVHDVINLGSYNYLGFAENTGPCAESAAEVTVKYGVGVASSRQEIGNLDRHEEMEKLVAKFLGVESAMAFGMGFATNSMNIPALTGKGCLILSDELNHASLVLGARLSGSIIRVFKHNNMQSLEKLLREAIVHGQPRTHRPWKKILIVVEGIYR
;
A
#
# COMPACT_ATOMS: atom_id res chain seq x y z
N MET A 1 -10.32 2.44 13.70
CA MET A 1 -11.34 2.11 14.71
C MET A 1 -10.60 1.90 16.02
N TYR A 2 -10.59 2.89 16.91
CA TYR A 2 -10.09 2.69 18.27
C TYR A 2 -11.19 1.98 19.05
N VAL A 3 -11.04 0.67 19.22
CA VAL A 3 -11.82 -0.08 20.20
C VAL A 3 -11.26 0.32 21.57
N TYR A 4 -12.08 0.99 22.38
CA TYR A 4 -11.80 1.17 23.79
C TYR A 4 -11.72 -0.23 24.41
N TYR A 5 -10.51 -0.70 24.68
CA TYR A 5 -10.30 -1.93 25.42
C TYR A 5 -10.75 -1.69 26.87
N ASP A 6 -11.78 -2.40 27.30
CA ASP A 6 -12.14 -2.47 28.71
C ASP A 6 -10.95 -3.03 29.50
N ARG A 7 -10.55 -2.31 30.54
CA ARG A 7 -9.34 -2.53 31.34
C ARG A 7 -9.51 -3.66 32.35
N GLN A 8 -10.39 -4.61 32.10
CA GLN A 8 -10.64 -5.70 33.01
C GLN A 8 -10.20 -7.01 32.39
N HIS A 9 -9.09 -7.53 32.95
CA HIS A 9 -8.55 -8.88 32.79
C HIS A 9 -7.69 -9.10 31.54
N HIS A 10 -6.39 -8.76 31.65
CA HIS A 10 -5.18 -9.41 31.07
C HIS A 10 -3.96 -8.43 31.05
N GLY A 11 -3.78 -7.63 32.10
CA GLY A 11 -2.80 -6.52 32.18
C GLY A 11 -1.36 -6.91 32.55
N GLY A 12 -0.83 -8.03 32.04
CA GLY A 12 0.53 -8.48 32.31
C GLY A 12 1.55 -8.04 31.25
N LEU A 13 1.23 -8.24 29.97
CA LEU A 13 2.17 -8.02 28.86
C LEU A 13 2.42 -6.54 28.52
N TYR A 14 1.44 -5.66 28.76
CA TYR A 14 1.50 -4.25 28.36
C TYR A 14 1.96 -3.29 29.47
N LYS A 15 2.51 -3.80 30.58
CA LYS A 15 3.03 -2.97 31.70
C LYS A 15 4.48 -2.53 31.54
N ARG A 16 5.23 -3.11 30.59
CA ARG A 16 6.61 -2.65 30.32
C ARG A 16 6.53 -1.42 29.43
N PRO A 17 7.24 -0.32 29.74
CA PRO A 17 7.45 0.75 28.78
C PRO A 17 8.11 0.10 27.55
N PHE A 18 7.41 0.16 26.42
CA PHE A 18 7.94 -0.32 25.16
C PHE A 18 9.00 0.69 24.71
N VAL A 19 10.26 0.38 25.01
CA VAL A 19 11.41 1.21 24.62
C VAL A 19 11.81 0.77 23.22
N GLU A 20 11.17 1.36 22.22
CA GLU A 20 11.55 1.16 20.82
C GLU A 20 12.56 2.25 20.44
N SER A 21 13.83 1.87 20.34
CA SER A 21 14.90 2.76 19.89
C SER A 21 15.01 2.68 18.38
N PHE A 22 14.24 3.49 17.66
CA PHE A 22 14.50 3.69 16.24
C PHE A 22 15.73 4.60 16.09
N GLU A 23 16.69 4.16 15.28
CA GLU A 23 17.78 5.02 14.87
C GLU A 23 17.22 6.17 14.03
N GLU A 24 17.47 7.41 14.46
CA GLU A 24 17.17 8.57 13.63
C GLU A 24 18.03 8.51 12.37
N THR A 25 17.42 8.74 11.20
CA THR A 25 18.14 8.72 9.94
C THR A 25 19.30 9.72 9.99
N PRO A 26 20.56 9.28 9.84
CA PRO A 26 21.69 10.19 9.89
C PRO A 26 21.54 11.29 8.83
N MET A 27 21.76 12.55 9.23
CA MET A 27 21.59 13.71 8.34
C MET A 27 22.37 13.58 7.03
N LEU A 28 23.55 12.95 7.08
CA LEU A 28 24.34 12.67 5.89
C LEU A 28 23.59 11.76 4.89
N VAL A 29 22.95 10.69 5.38
CA VAL A 29 22.19 9.76 4.54
C VAL A 29 20.99 10.48 3.92
N ALA A 30 20.28 11.30 4.69
CA ALA A 30 19.17 12.09 4.18
C ALA A 30 19.64 13.05 3.06
N VAL A 31 20.70 13.84 3.30
CA VAL A 31 21.24 14.79 2.33
C VAL A 31 21.71 14.09 1.06
N LEU A 32 22.49 12.99 1.18
CA LEU A 32 22.95 12.23 0.03
C LEU A 32 21.79 11.64 -0.78
N THR A 33 20.74 11.17 -0.10
CA THR A 33 19.54 10.65 -0.74
C THR A 33 18.83 11.74 -1.55
N TYR A 34 18.56 12.89 -0.95
CA TYR A 34 17.93 14.02 -1.65
C TYR A 34 18.79 14.55 -2.80
N MET A 35 20.10 14.64 -2.60
CA MET A 35 21.03 15.03 -3.65
C MET A 35 21.03 14.02 -4.81
N GLY A 36 20.99 12.71 -4.52
CA GLY A 36 20.86 11.67 -5.52
C GLY A 36 19.58 11.81 -6.35
N TYR A 37 18.44 11.99 -5.69
CA TYR A 37 17.17 12.27 -6.37
C TYR A 37 17.23 13.54 -7.23
N GLY A 38 17.83 14.61 -6.71
CA GLY A 38 18.02 15.87 -7.42
C GLY A 38 18.85 15.69 -8.69
N ILE A 39 20.02 15.05 -8.58
CA ILE A 39 20.91 14.76 -9.71
C ILE A 39 20.16 13.94 -10.76
N LEU A 40 19.54 12.82 -10.37
CA LEU A 40 18.82 11.96 -11.33
C LEU A 40 17.66 12.69 -12.01
N THR A 41 16.98 13.58 -11.30
CA THR A 41 15.89 14.40 -11.85
C THR A 41 16.42 15.41 -12.86
N ILE A 42 17.51 16.12 -12.55
CA ILE A 42 18.17 17.06 -13.48
C ILE A 42 18.61 16.34 -14.76
N PHE A 43 19.27 15.19 -14.62
CA PHE A 43 19.66 14.36 -15.76
C PHE A 43 18.45 13.85 -16.56
N GLY A 44 17.35 13.50 -15.89
CA GLY A 44 16.10 13.12 -16.55
C GLY A 44 15.56 14.25 -17.44
N TYR A 45 15.50 15.48 -16.93
CA TYR A 45 15.02 16.63 -17.70
C TYR A 45 15.98 16.99 -18.85
N LEU A 46 17.29 16.92 -18.61
CA LEU A 46 18.29 17.11 -19.67
C LEU A 46 18.09 16.11 -20.81
N ARG A 47 17.84 14.83 -20.50
CA ARG A 47 17.57 13.81 -21.52
C ARG A 47 16.28 14.07 -22.28
N ASP A 48 15.22 14.49 -21.60
CA ASP A 48 13.99 14.87 -22.29
C ASP A 48 14.18 16.09 -23.20
N PHE A 49 14.99 17.07 -22.79
CA PHE A 49 15.42 18.16 -23.66
C PHE A 49 16.18 17.64 -24.88
N LEU A 50 17.19 16.77 -24.70
CA LEU A 50 17.93 16.19 -25.83
C LEU A 50 17.03 15.38 -26.79
N ARG A 51 16.00 14.70 -26.28
CA ARG A 51 15.01 13.99 -27.10
C ARG A 51 14.08 14.91 -27.87
N GLN A 52 13.71 16.07 -27.30
CA GLN A 52 12.95 17.09 -28.02
C GLN A 52 13.73 17.62 -29.23
N TRP A 53 15.05 17.77 -29.07
CA TRP A 53 15.98 18.17 -30.12
C TRP A 53 16.44 17.02 -31.03
N LYS A 54 15.85 15.82 -30.89
CA LYS A 54 16.16 14.60 -31.67
C LYS A 54 17.63 14.15 -31.59
N ILE A 55 18.37 14.58 -30.56
CA ILE A 55 19.75 14.17 -30.31
C ILE A 55 19.77 12.77 -29.68
N GLU A 56 18.85 12.50 -28.76
CA GLU A 56 18.69 11.20 -28.11
C GLU A 56 17.46 10.46 -28.65
N ARG A 57 17.60 9.15 -28.93
CA ARG A 57 16.47 8.29 -29.32
C ARG A 57 15.58 8.02 -28.11
N CYS A 58 14.26 8.08 -28.31
CA CYS A 58 13.29 7.70 -27.29
C CYS A 58 12.67 6.36 -27.67
N HIS A 59 12.92 5.32 -26.87
CA HIS A 59 12.38 3.98 -27.08
C HIS A 59 10.97 3.79 -26.53
N ILE A 60 10.42 4.82 -25.85
CA ILE A 60 9.06 4.74 -25.30
C ILE A 60 8.03 4.86 -26.42
N ALA A 61 6.94 4.10 -26.31
CA ALA A 61 5.76 4.31 -27.14
C ALA A 61 5.26 5.74 -26.93
N ARG A 62 5.09 6.48 -28.02
CA ARG A 62 4.44 7.79 -28.00
C ARG A 62 2.98 7.59 -28.35
N GLU A 63 2.10 8.32 -27.68
CA GLU A 63 0.70 8.41 -28.08
C GLU A 63 0.63 8.88 -29.53
N LYS A 64 -0.22 8.20 -30.32
CA LYS A 64 -0.48 8.60 -31.69
C LYS A 64 -1.14 9.97 -31.70
N GLU A 65 -0.92 10.76 -32.75
CA GLU A 65 -1.53 12.08 -32.86
C GLU A 65 -3.06 12.02 -32.79
N GLU A 66 -3.64 10.96 -33.34
CA GLU A 66 -5.07 10.61 -33.30
C GLU A 66 -5.63 10.39 -31.89
N GLN A 67 -4.76 10.14 -30.90
CA GLN A 67 -5.15 9.80 -29.53
C GLN A 67 -4.95 10.95 -28.55
N ARG A 68 -4.47 12.12 -29.00
CA ARG A 68 -4.18 13.27 -28.13
C ARG A 68 -5.41 13.90 -27.48
N ASP A 69 -6.59 13.67 -28.06
CA ASP A 69 -7.86 14.18 -27.52
C ASP A 69 -8.41 13.30 -26.37
N PHE A 70 -7.81 12.12 -26.14
CA PHE A 70 -8.18 11.27 -25.01
C PHE A 70 -7.51 11.75 -23.71
N VAL A 71 -8.13 11.41 -22.58
CA VAL A 71 -7.51 11.64 -21.28
C VAL A 71 -6.20 10.85 -21.21
N PRO A 72 -5.05 11.48 -20.90
CA PRO A 72 -3.78 10.79 -20.78
C PRO A 72 -3.87 9.64 -19.78
N LEU A 73 -3.29 8.49 -20.13
CA LEU A 73 -3.32 7.30 -19.25
C LEU A 73 -2.47 7.49 -17.99
N TYR A 74 -1.42 8.31 -18.08
CA TYR A 74 -0.45 8.56 -17.02
C TYR A 74 -0.30 10.05 -16.76
N GLN A 75 0.00 10.41 -15.51
CA GLN A 75 0.38 11.78 -15.20
C GLN A 75 1.77 12.11 -15.75
N ASP A 76 2.03 13.40 -15.99
CA ASP A 76 3.31 13.86 -16.57
C ASP A 76 4.53 13.39 -15.76
N PHE A 77 4.43 13.42 -14.43
CA PHE A 77 5.50 12.96 -13.56
C PHE A 77 5.72 11.44 -13.64
N GLU A 78 4.67 10.65 -13.74
CA GLU A 78 4.79 9.18 -13.88
C GLU A 78 5.44 8.82 -15.22
N ASN A 79 5.09 9.53 -16.28
CA ASN A 79 5.71 9.40 -17.60
C ASN A 79 7.19 9.79 -17.58
N PHE A 80 7.53 10.86 -16.87
CA PHE A 80 8.91 11.28 -16.66
C PHE A 80 9.70 10.24 -15.84
N TYR A 81 9.13 9.81 -14.71
CA TYR A 81 9.75 8.84 -13.81
C TYR A 81 9.99 7.52 -14.53
N THR A 82 8.99 7.01 -15.23
CA THR A 82 9.08 5.74 -15.94
C THR A 82 10.22 5.77 -16.95
N ARG A 83 10.21 6.74 -17.88
CA ARG A 83 11.18 6.77 -18.99
C ARG A 83 12.62 7.07 -18.56
N ASN A 84 12.81 7.86 -17.50
CA ASN A 84 14.12 8.40 -17.15
C ASN A 84 14.77 7.67 -15.96
N LEU A 85 13.95 7.24 -15.00
CA LEU A 85 14.40 6.67 -13.73
C LEU A 85 14.09 5.18 -13.66
N TYR A 86 12.81 4.80 -13.72
CA TYR A 86 12.36 3.43 -13.48
C TYR A 86 13.01 2.43 -14.43
N MET A 87 13.04 2.74 -15.73
CA MET A 87 13.62 1.83 -16.72
C MET A 87 15.06 1.43 -16.38
N ARG A 88 15.85 2.34 -15.79
CA ARG A 88 17.25 2.05 -15.40
C ARG A 88 17.36 1.09 -14.22
N ILE A 89 16.41 1.14 -13.30
CA ILE A 89 16.47 0.36 -12.06
C ILE A 89 15.60 -0.90 -12.10
N ARG A 90 14.70 -1.04 -13.08
CA ARG A 90 13.68 -2.10 -13.11
C ARG A 90 14.25 -3.51 -13.08
N ASP A 91 15.49 -3.72 -13.55
CA ASP A 91 16.11 -5.04 -13.45
C ASP A 91 16.33 -5.48 -12.00
N ASN A 92 16.47 -4.55 -11.04
CA ASN A 92 16.62 -4.91 -9.63
C ASN A 92 15.32 -5.44 -9.01
N TRP A 93 14.17 -5.01 -9.53
CA TRP A 93 12.86 -5.24 -8.90
C TRP A 93 12.00 -6.24 -9.67
N ASN A 94 12.23 -6.38 -10.98
CA ASN A 94 11.36 -7.16 -11.86
C ASN A 94 12.03 -8.44 -12.37
N ARG A 95 12.98 -9.01 -11.61
CA ARG A 95 13.61 -10.28 -11.99
C ARG A 95 12.58 -11.41 -11.87
N PRO A 96 12.41 -12.25 -12.90
CA PRO A 96 11.47 -13.36 -12.83
C PRO A 96 11.92 -14.37 -11.78
N ILE A 97 11.00 -14.72 -10.90
CA ILE A 97 11.19 -15.75 -9.89
C ILE A 97 10.95 -17.11 -10.55
N CYS A 98 11.89 -18.04 -10.38
CA CYS A 98 11.87 -19.38 -10.96
C CYS A 98 11.54 -20.49 -9.95
N SER A 99 11.46 -20.14 -8.68
CA SER A 99 11.09 -21.04 -7.59
C SER A 99 9.85 -20.54 -6.84
N VAL A 100 9.54 -21.22 -5.76
CA VAL A 100 8.64 -20.68 -4.74
C VAL A 100 9.24 -19.40 -4.15
N PRO A 101 8.45 -18.32 -3.96
CA PRO A 101 8.90 -17.09 -3.33
C PRO A 101 8.96 -17.24 -1.79
N GLY A 102 9.70 -18.25 -1.32
CA GLY A 102 9.92 -18.53 0.10
C GLY A 102 10.92 -17.57 0.74
N ALA A 103 11.51 -17.97 1.88
CA ALA A 103 12.58 -17.20 2.54
C ALA A 103 13.82 -17.04 1.62
N LYS A 104 14.05 -18.03 0.78
CA LYS A 104 14.96 -17.95 -0.36
C LYS A 104 14.18 -18.22 -1.64
N MET A 105 14.68 -17.67 -2.74
CA MET A 105 14.10 -17.88 -4.05
C MET A 105 15.18 -17.95 -5.12
N ASP A 106 14.81 -18.50 -6.28
CA ASP A 106 15.65 -18.58 -7.45
C ASP A 106 15.22 -17.50 -8.44
N LEU A 107 16.19 -16.79 -9.01
CA LEU A 107 15.94 -15.72 -9.98
C LEU A 107 16.52 -16.08 -11.33
N MET A 108 15.73 -15.85 -12.38
CA MET A 108 16.25 -15.93 -13.75
C MET A 108 17.19 -14.76 -14.00
N GLU A 109 18.44 -15.07 -14.38
CA GLU A 109 19.38 -14.05 -14.82
C GLU A 109 18.95 -13.54 -16.21
N ARG A 110 19.06 -12.23 -16.36
CA ARG A 110 18.79 -11.55 -17.63
C ARG A 110 19.90 -10.58 -17.93
N ALA A 111 20.19 -10.44 -19.21
CA ALA A 111 21.05 -9.39 -19.73
C ALA A 111 20.21 -8.36 -20.47
N SER A 112 20.67 -7.11 -20.43
CA SER A 112 20.14 -6.05 -21.29
C SER A 112 21.29 -5.30 -21.94
N HIS A 113 21.13 -5.02 -23.23
CA HIS A 113 22.09 -4.29 -24.04
C HIS A 113 21.59 -2.90 -24.44
N ASP A 114 20.40 -2.53 -23.98
CA ASP A 114 19.71 -1.30 -24.34
C ASP A 114 19.26 -0.54 -23.08
N TYR A 115 20.04 -0.58 -22.00
CA TYR A 115 19.72 0.11 -20.74
C TYR A 115 18.39 -0.35 -20.12
N ASN A 116 18.19 -1.65 -20.07
CA ASN A 116 17.04 -2.32 -19.51
C ASN A 116 15.75 -2.01 -20.27
N TRP A 117 15.76 -1.62 -21.55
CA TRP A 117 14.54 -1.47 -22.36
C TRP A 117 13.97 -2.81 -22.80
N THR A 118 14.85 -3.74 -23.14
CA THR A 118 14.57 -5.15 -23.39
C THR A 118 15.49 -6.03 -22.56
N PHE A 119 15.09 -7.29 -22.40
CA PHE A 119 15.86 -8.27 -21.66
C PHE A 119 15.94 -9.58 -22.44
N GLU A 120 17.12 -10.17 -22.47
CA GLU A 120 17.36 -11.52 -22.94
C GLU A 120 17.61 -12.44 -21.75
N TYR A 121 16.95 -13.59 -21.73
CA TYR A 121 17.18 -14.62 -20.73
C TYR A 121 18.52 -15.29 -21.01
N THR A 122 19.43 -15.31 -20.04
CA THR A 122 20.74 -15.98 -20.21
C THR A 122 20.62 -17.50 -20.10
N GLY A 123 19.47 -18.01 -19.65
CA GLY A 123 19.24 -19.41 -19.33
C GLY A 123 19.85 -19.84 -17.98
N ARG A 124 20.59 -18.94 -17.33
CA ARG A 124 21.17 -19.17 -16.00
C ARG A 124 20.19 -18.77 -14.92
N VAL A 125 20.11 -19.60 -13.89
CA VAL A 125 19.35 -19.31 -12.67
C VAL A 125 20.33 -18.99 -11.54
N VAL A 126 20.06 -17.89 -10.84
CA VAL A 126 20.75 -17.55 -9.59
C VAL A 126 19.94 -18.17 -8.47
N HIS A 127 20.51 -19.20 -7.84
CA HIS A 127 19.82 -19.95 -6.80
C HIS A 127 19.97 -19.31 -5.42
N ASP A 128 19.03 -19.62 -4.52
CA ASP A 128 19.13 -19.34 -3.09
C ASP A 128 19.29 -17.86 -2.72
N VAL A 129 18.73 -16.94 -3.50
CA VAL A 129 18.76 -15.52 -3.15
C VAL A 129 17.82 -15.24 -1.98
N ILE A 130 18.23 -14.38 -1.06
CA ILE A 130 17.43 -14.05 0.11
C ILE A 130 16.24 -13.18 -0.31
N ASN A 131 15.03 -13.61 0.05
CA ASN A 131 13.81 -12.86 -0.21
C ASN A 131 13.54 -11.86 0.92
N LEU A 132 13.92 -10.60 0.70
CA LEU A 132 13.62 -9.48 1.60
C LEU A 132 12.40 -8.66 1.15
N GLY A 133 11.73 -9.09 0.07
CA GLY A 133 10.65 -8.34 -0.56
C GLY A 133 9.24 -8.87 -0.27
N SER A 134 9.12 -9.95 0.50
CA SER A 134 7.83 -10.58 0.82
C SER A 134 7.51 -10.49 2.32
N TYR A 135 6.21 -10.60 2.63
CA TYR A 135 5.70 -10.70 4.00
C TYR A 135 5.64 -12.15 4.51
N ASN A 136 6.32 -13.10 3.84
CA ASN A 136 6.27 -14.53 4.19
C ASN A 136 7.18 -14.87 5.39
N TYR A 137 7.10 -14.10 6.47
CA TYR A 137 7.95 -14.28 7.65
C TYR A 137 7.71 -15.61 8.38
N LEU A 138 6.50 -16.15 8.26
CA LEU A 138 6.10 -17.42 8.89
C LEU A 138 6.35 -18.65 8.00
N GLY A 139 6.77 -18.46 6.75
CA GLY A 139 6.99 -19.57 5.82
C GLY A 139 5.71 -20.33 5.43
N PHE A 140 4.55 -19.67 5.43
CA PHE A 140 3.28 -20.29 5.05
C PHE A 140 3.03 -20.29 3.54
N ALA A 141 3.71 -19.40 2.79
CA ALA A 141 3.61 -19.33 1.33
C ALA A 141 4.65 -20.23 0.64
N GLU A 142 4.65 -21.52 0.99
CA GLU A 142 5.50 -22.54 0.38
C GLU A 142 4.71 -23.44 -0.59
N ASN A 143 5.39 -24.22 -1.45
CA ASN A 143 4.72 -25.17 -2.36
C ASN A 143 4.36 -26.51 -1.71
N THR A 144 4.86 -26.77 -0.51
CA THR A 144 4.65 -28.01 0.24
C THR A 144 4.27 -27.71 1.68
N GLY A 145 3.69 -28.69 2.34
CA GLY A 145 3.28 -28.58 3.74
C GLY A 145 1.82 -28.20 3.90
N PRO A 146 1.37 -28.04 5.15
CA PRO A 146 -0.03 -28.07 5.50
C PRO A 146 -0.84 -26.95 4.82
N CYS A 147 -0.26 -25.77 4.63
CA CYS A 147 -0.93 -24.65 3.96
C CYS A 147 -1.15 -24.92 2.46
N ALA A 148 -0.12 -25.42 1.76
CA ALA A 148 -0.20 -25.72 0.33
C ALA A 148 -1.15 -26.89 0.06
N GLU A 149 -1.05 -27.94 0.86
CA GLU A 149 -1.90 -29.14 0.78
C GLU A 149 -3.37 -28.78 1.05
N SER A 150 -3.64 -28.05 2.14
CA SER A 150 -5.00 -27.60 2.46
C SER A 150 -5.58 -26.69 1.37
N ALA A 151 -4.78 -25.78 0.81
CA ALA A 151 -5.21 -24.92 -0.27
C ALA A 151 -5.56 -25.72 -1.54
N ALA A 152 -4.75 -26.73 -1.89
CA ALA A 152 -5.01 -27.61 -3.02
C ALA A 152 -6.28 -28.44 -2.82
N GLU A 153 -6.46 -29.06 -1.65
CA GLU A 153 -7.65 -29.84 -1.31
C GLU A 153 -8.93 -29.01 -1.37
N VAL A 154 -8.92 -27.81 -0.77
CA VAL A 154 -10.06 -26.89 -0.79
C VAL A 154 -10.34 -26.43 -2.23
N THR A 155 -9.31 -26.17 -3.03
CA THR A 155 -9.47 -25.78 -4.43
C THR A 155 -10.11 -26.89 -5.26
N VAL A 156 -9.73 -28.16 -5.04
CA VAL A 156 -10.39 -29.30 -5.72
C VAL A 156 -11.86 -29.42 -5.32
N LYS A 157 -12.19 -29.15 -4.05
CA LYS A 157 -13.57 -29.25 -3.53
C LYS A 157 -14.47 -28.10 -3.96
N TYR A 158 -14.00 -26.85 -3.90
CA TYR A 158 -14.82 -25.65 -4.12
C TYR A 158 -14.59 -24.98 -5.49
N GLY A 159 -13.54 -25.38 -6.21
CA GLY A 159 -13.09 -24.70 -7.42
C GLY A 159 -12.25 -23.45 -7.14
N VAL A 160 -11.82 -22.79 -8.22
CA VAL A 160 -10.92 -21.62 -8.17
C VAL A 160 -11.65 -20.27 -8.04
N GLY A 161 -12.98 -20.24 -8.12
CA GLY A 161 -13.76 -19.01 -8.00
C GLY A 161 -15.25 -19.19 -8.29
N VAL A 162 -16.05 -18.23 -7.82
CA VAL A 162 -17.53 -18.29 -7.85
C VAL A 162 -18.14 -17.37 -8.92
N ALA A 163 -17.31 -16.76 -9.79
CA ALA A 163 -17.68 -15.89 -10.91
C ALA A 163 -18.70 -14.75 -10.61
N SER A 164 -18.94 -14.45 -9.33
CA SER A 164 -19.86 -13.42 -8.84
C SER A 164 -19.35 -12.91 -7.49
N SER A 165 -19.85 -11.74 -7.07
CA SER A 165 -19.43 -11.09 -5.82
C SER A 165 -20.15 -11.68 -4.60
N ARG A 166 -19.53 -11.53 -3.41
CA ARG A 166 -20.18 -11.88 -2.12
C ARG A 166 -21.52 -11.16 -1.92
N GLN A 167 -21.71 -9.98 -2.52
CA GLN A 167 -22.96 -9.24 -2.43
C GLN A 167 -24.12 -9.90 -3.19
N GLU A 168 -23.82 -10.57 -4.30
CA GLU A 168 -24.84 -11.17 -5.17
C GLU A 168 -25.16 -12.61 -4.77
N ILE A 169 -24.12 -13.43 -4.53
CA ILE A 169 -24.26 -14.87 -4.31
C ILE A 169 -24.02 -15.29 -2.85
N GLY A 170 -23.61 -14.36 -1.99
CA GLY A 170 -23.33 -14.61 -0.58
C GLY A 170 -21.94 -15.18 -0.33
N ASN A 171 -21.79 -15.79 0.85
CA ASN A 171 -20.52 -16.29 1.36
C ASN A 171 -20.42 -17.81 1.24
N LEU A 172 -19.24 -18.32 0.88
CA LEU A 172 -18.88 -19.71 1.16
C LEU A 172 -18.75 -19.95 2.67
N ASP A 173 -19.02 -21.18 3.10
CA ASP A 173 -18.76 -21.68 4.46
C ASP A 173 -17.32 -21.41 4.93
N ARG A 174 -16.34 -21.51 4.03
CA ARG A 174 -14.93 -21.21 4.33
C ARG A 174 -14.64 -19.75 4.64
N HIS A 175 -15.39 -18.79 4.07
CA HIS A 175 -15.25 -17.39 4.45
C HIS A 175 -15.71 -17.18 5.89
N GLU A 176 -16.86 -17.74 6.26
CA GLU A 176 -17.44 -17.65 7.60
C GLU A 176 -16.55 -18.30 8.66
N GLU A 177 -15.98 -19.47 8.36
CA GLU A 177 -15.05 -20.17 9.24
C GLU A 177 -13.77 -19.35 9.48
N MET A 178 -13.17 -18.83 8.41
CA MET A 178 -11.99 -17.99 8.48
C MET A 178 -12.27 -16.70 9.27
N GLU A 179 -13.36 -16.01 8.98
CA GLU A 179 -13.73 -14.75 9.65
C GLU A 179 -13.98 -14.99 11.16
N LYS A 180 -14.63 -16.09 11.55
CA LYS A 180 -14.80 -16.48 12.96
C LYS A 180 -13.49 -16.83 13.64
N LEU A 181 -12.60 -17.56 12.95
CA LEU A 181 -11.28 -17.90 13.47
C LEU A 181 -10.44 -16.64 13.73
N VAL A 182 -10.44 -15.71 12.78
CA VAL A 182 -9.73 -14.42 12.92
C VAL A 182 -10.33 -13.58 14.03
N ALA A 183 -11.66 -13.48 14.13
CA ALA A 183 -12.32 -12.76 15.22
C ALA A 183 -11.94 -13.31 16.59
N LYS A 184 -11.93 -14.65 16.73
CA LYS A 184 -11.50 -15.35 17.95
C LYS A 184 -10.02 -15.09 18.26
N PHE A 185 -9.15 -15.15 17.25
CA PHE A 185 -7.72 -14.91 17.40
C PHE A 185 -7.43 -13.47 17.88
N LEU A 186 -8.13 -12.49 17.32
CA LEU A 186 -7.98 -11.08 17.68
C LEU A 186 -8.74 -10.67 18.95
N GLY A 187 -9.63 -11.53 19.48
CA GLY A 187 -10.48 -11.23 20.62
C GLY A 187 -11.54 -10.17 20.34
N VAL A 188 -12.05 -10.11 19.11
CA VAL A 188 -13.08 -9.14 18.68
C VAL A 188 -14.41 -9.85 18.39
N GLU A 189 -15.51 -9.10 18.41
CA GLU A 189 -16.86 -9.64 18.18
C GLU A 189 -17.03 -10.23 16.77
N SER A 190 -16.42 -9.60 15.77
CA SER A 190 -16.51 -10.02 14.37
C SER A 190 -15.29 -9.55 13.57
N ALA A 191 -14.98 -10.27 12.50
CA ALA A 191 -13.95 -9.92 11.53
C ALA A 191 -14.51 -10.10 10.11
N MET A 192 -13.95 -9.36 9.16
CA MET A 192 -14.33 -9.45 7.75
C MET A 192 -13.08 -9.51 6.88
N ALA A 193 -13.08 -10.41 5.90
CA ALA A 193 -11.98 -10.58 4.97
C ALA A 193 -12.21 -9.83 3.66
N PHE A 194 -11.16 -9.19 3.18
CA PHE A 194 -11.12 -8.45 1.92
C PHE A 194 -9.99 -9.02 1.06
N GLY A 195 -10.26 -9.21 -0.24
CA GLY A 195 -9.29 -9.81 -1.17
C GLY A 195 -8.09 -8.92 -1.52
N MET A 196 -8.07 -7.66 -1.07
CA MET A 196 -6.97 -6.72 -1.36
C MET A 196 -6.79 -5.75 -0.19
N GLY A 197 -5.57 -5.68 0.35
CA GLY A 197 -5.26 -4.82 1.51
C GLY A 197 -5.51 -3.33 1.25
N PHE A 198 -5.19 -2.82 0.06
CA PHE A 198 -5.48 -1.43 -0.31
C PHE A 198 -7.00 -1.16 -0.31
N ALA A 199 -7.79 -2.09 -0.86
CA ALA A 199 -9.24 -1.98 -0.93
C ALA A 199 -9.92 -2.01 0.44
N THR A 200 -9.34 -2.72 1.42
CA THR A 200 -9.83 -2.73 2.81
C THR A 200 -10.01 -1.33 3.36
N ASN A 201 -9.05 -0.44 3.12
CA ASN A 201 -9.12 0.93 3.62
C ASN A 201 -9.95 1.83 2.70
N SER A 202 -9.69 1.76 1.38
CA SER A 202 -10.30 2.69 0.43
C SER A 202 -11.81 2.48 0.27
N MET A 203 -12.31 1.25 0.47
CA MET A 203 -13.74 0.93 0.28
C MET A 203 -14.55 0.97 1.58
N ASN A 204 -13.94 0.69 2.74
CA ASN A 204 -14.68 0.66 4.01
C ASN A 204 -14.86 2.03 4.66
N ILE A 205 -13.90 2.96 4.52
CA ILE A 205 -14.06 4.32 5.07
C ILE A 205 -15.32 5.03 4.52
N PRO A 206 -15.62 4.96 3.20
CA PRO A 206 -16.87 5.48 2.65
C PRO A 206 -18.13 4.80 3.20
N ALA A 207 -18.07 3.54 3.63
CA ALA A 207 -19.21 2.86 4.24
C ALA A 207 -19.47 3.37 5.67
N LEU A 208 -18.43 3.79 6.38
CA LEU A 208 -18.52 4.27 7.77
C LEU A 208 -18.87 5.76 7.88
N THR A 209 -18.53 6.57 6.89
CA THR A 209 -18.59 8.04 6.94
C THR A 209 -19.08 8.62 5.63
N GLY A 210 -19.67 9.81 5.68
CA GLY A 210 -20.13 10.51 4.48
C GLY A 210 -20.49 11.97 4.73
N LYS A 211 -21.36 12.54 3.88
CA LYS A 211 -21.77 13.95 4.00
C LYS A 211 -22.23 14.31 5.42
N GLY A 212 -21.61 15.35 5.99
CA GLY A 212 -21.84 15.81 7.37
C GLY A 212 -21.02 15.08 8.43
N CYS A 213 -20.08 14.23 8.03
CA CYS A 213 -19.05 13.66 8.90
C CYS A 213 -17.71 14.39 8.74
N LEU A 214 -16.87 14.26 9.76
CA LEU A 214 -15.49 14.74 9.78
C LEU A 214 -14.54 13.55 9.86
N ILE A 215 -13.49 13.56 9.04
CA ILE A 215 -12.36 12.66 9.14
C ILE A 215 -11.15 13.48 9.60
N LEU A 216 -10.57 13.13 10.75
CA LEU A 216 -9.28 13.61 11.20
C LEU A 216 -8.23 12.58 10.76
N SER A 217 -7.47 12.92 9.71
CA SER A 217 -6.44 12.06 9.14
C SER A 217 -5.07 12.46 9.66
N ASP A 218 -4.26 11.50 10.06
CA ASP A 218 -2.83 11.72 10.24
C ASP A 218 -2.17 12.14 8.92
N GLU A 219 -1.11 12.97 9.00
CA GLU A 219 -0.40 13.48 7.82
C GLU A 219 0.45 12.42 7.10
N LEU A 220 0.82 11.32 7.79
CA LEU A 220 1.60 10.21 7.23
C LEU A 220 0.78 8.95 6.98
N ASN A 221 -0.56 9.05 6.96
CA ASN A 221 -1.43 7.95 6.58
C ASN A 221 -1.12 7.43 5.17
N HIS A 222 -1.19 6.11 4.97
CA HIS A 222 -0.96 5.50 3.67
C HIS A 222 -2.00 5.93 2.65
N ALA A 223 -1.62 5.88 1.37
CA ALA A 223 -2.43 6.30 0.25
C ALA A 223 -3.83 5.64 0.22
N SER A 224 -3.95 4.41 0.72
CA SER A 224 -5.25 3.71 0.80
C SER A 224 -6.25 4.38 1.74
N LEU A 225 -5.79 4.89 2.88
CA LEU A 225 -6.65 5.60 3.84
C LEU A 225 -7.01 6.99 3.31
N VAL A 226 -6.04 7.67 2.70
CA VAL A 226 -6.25 8.98 2.07
C VAL A 226 -7.29 8.87 0.95
N LEU A 227 -7.19 7.85 0.10
CA LEU A 227 -8.17 7.60 -0.94
C LEU A 227 -9.55 7.30 -0.36
N GLY A 228 -9.65 6.40 0.64
CA GLY A 228 -10.92 6.08 1.28
C GLY A 228 -11.59 7.30 1.93
N ALA A 229 -10.80 8.14 2.59
CA ALA A 229 -11.28 9.40 3.16
C ALA A 229 -11.83 10.32 2.07
N ARG A 230 -11.12 10.48 0.94
CA ARG A 230 -11.57 11.30 -0.20
C ARG A 230 -12.85 10.76 -0.83
N LEU A 231 -12.95 9.44 -1.01
CA LEU A 231 -14.11 8.78 -1.59
C LEU A 231 -15.36 8.89 -0.71
N SER A 232 -15.20 9.04 0.62
CA SER A 232 -16.35 9.17 1.53
C SER A 232 -17.20 10.42 1.29
N GLY A 233 -16.63 11.49 0.72
CA GLY A 233 -17.28 12.80 0.64
C GLY A 233 -17.47 13.48 2.01
N SER A 234 -16.80 12.98 3.05
CA SER A 234 -16.69 13.63 4.36
C SER A 234 -15.75 14.84 4.29
N ILE A 235 -15.85 15.73 5.27
CA ILE A 235 -14.85 16.79 5.43
C ILE A 235 -13.60 16.17 6.04
N ILE A 236 -12.44 16.47 5.47
CA ILE A 236 -11.16 15.91 5.92
C ILE A 236 -10.34 17.04 6.52
N ARG A 237 -9.79 16.83 7.71
CA ARG A 237 -8.74 17.69 8.29
C ARG A 237 -7.53 16.84 8.63
N VAL A 238 -6.35 17.35 8.34
CA VAL A 238 -5.09 16.66 8.60
C VAL A 238 -4.49 17.17 9.90
N PHE A 239 -4.09 16.26 10.79
CA PHE A 239 -3.34 16.58 12.00
C PHE A 239 -1.88 16.12 11.89
N LYS A 240 -1.01 16.72 12.70
CA LYS A 240 0.44 16.44 12.67
C LYS A 240 0.75 15.05 13.20
N HIS A 241 1.65 14.35 12.49
CA HIS A 241 2.02 12.99 12.85
C HIS A 241 2.63 12.96 14.24
N ASN A 242 2.20 11.95 15.02
CA ASN A 242 2.68 11.76 16.37
C ASN A 242 2.51 12.98 17.31
N ASN A 243 1.48 13.82 17.05
CA ASN A 243 1.23 15.03 17.81
C ASN A 243 -0.21 15.06 18.35
N MET A 244 -0.38 14.61 19.60
CA MET A 244 -1.68 14.59 20.28
C MET A 244 -2.27 15.99 20.49
N GLN A 245 -1.44 17.02 20.66
CA GLN A 245 -1.91 18.40 20.84
C GLN A 245 -2.55 18.94 19.55
N SER A 246 -1.98 18.58 18.39
CA SER A 246 -2.54 18.90 17.09
C SER A 246 -3.90 18.23 16.89
N LEU A 247 -4.00 16.93 17.21
CA LEU A 247 -5.26 16.19 17.14
C LEU A 247 -6.32 16.78 18.08
N GLU A 248 -5.97 17.01 19.34
CA GLU A 248 -6.88 17.55 20.35
C GLU A 248 -7.40 18.93 19.97
N LYS A 249 -6.52 19.82 19.49
CA LYS A 249 -6.90 21.15 19.02
C LYS A 249 -7.95 21.06 17.91
N LEU A 250 -7.69 20.27 16.86
CA LEU A 250 -8.62 20.13 15.75
C LEU A 250 -9.96 19.50 16.17
N LEU A 251 -9.92 18.54 17.09
CA LEU A 251 -11.11 17.90 17.63
C LEU A 251 -11.97 18.89 18.43
N ARG A 252 -11.34 19.69 19.31
CA ARG A 252 -12.03 20.74 20.08
C ARG A 252 -12.67 21.78 19.17
N GLU A 253 -11.92 22.30 18.19
CA GLU A 253 -12.45 23.23 17.20
C GLU A 253 -13.61 22.64 16.41
N ALA A 254 -13.51 21.37 16.01
CA ALA A 254 -14.57 20.69 15.28
C ALA A 254 -15.86 20.55 16.11
N ILE A 255 -15.74 20.22 17.40
CA ILE A 255 -16.89 20.08 18.30
C ILE A 255 -17.53 21.45 18.58
N VAL A 256 -16.73 22.48 18.83
CA VAL A 256 -17.23 23.83 19.17
C VAL A 256 -17.89 24.51 17.98
N HIS A 257 -17.29 24.45 16.79
CA HIS A 257 -17.77 25.19 15.62
C HIS A 257 -18.73 24.40 14.73
N GLY A 258 -18.78 23.07 14.87
CA GLY A 258 -19.60 22.20 14.04
C GLY A 258 -19.16 22.16 12.57
N GLN A 259 -20.09 21.78 11.70
CA GLN A 259 -19.91 21.70 10.25
C GLN A 259 -19.68 23.09 9.64
N PRO A 260 -18.73 23.24 8.69
CA PRO A 260 -18.51 24.50 7.99
C PRO A 260 -19.80 25.06 7.38
N ARG A 261 -19.95 26.38 7.41
CA ARG A 261 -21.08 27.18 6.89
C ARG A 261 -22.41 26.98 7.62
N THR A 262 -22.72 25.76 8.05
CA THR A 262 -24.02 25.43 8.68
C THR A 262 -23.96 25.46 10.20
N HIS A 263 -22.77 25.36 10.80
CA HIS A 263 -22.54 25.23 12.25
C HIS A 263 -23.31 24.08 12.92
N ARG A 264 -23.83 23.14 12.12
CA ARG A 264 -24.55 21.97 12.63
C ARG A 264 -23.57 21.00 13.29
N PRO A 265 -23.99 20.26 14.32
CA PRO A 265 -23.17 19.19 14.88
C PRO A 265 -22.76 18.17 13.81
N TRP A 266 -21.56 17.59 13.97
CA TRP A 266 -21.09 16.51 13.10
C TRP A 266 -21.92 15.25 13.34
N LYS A 267 -22.30 14.56 12.26
CA LYS A 267 -22.98 13.26 12.38
C LYS A 267 -22.05 12.19 12.96
N LYS A 268 -20.78 12.25 12.60
CA LYS A 268 -19.71 11.36 13.07
C LYS A 268 -18.37 12.06 12.90
N ILE A 269 -17.46 11.81 13.85
CA ILE A 269 -16.05 12.19 13.72
C ILE A 269 -15.25 10.89 13.72
N LEU A 270 -14.50 10.63 12.65
CA LEU A 270 -13.63 9.48 12.51
C LEU A 270 -12.17 9.94 12.59
N ILE A 271 -11.41 9.37 13.51
CA ILE A 271 -9.97 9.58 13.60
C ILE A 271 -9.30 8.41 12.87
N VAL A 272 -8.46 8.73 11.89
CA VAL A 272 -7.79 7.78 11.02
C VAL A 272 -6.29 7.93 11.20
N VAL A 273 -5.67 6.84 11.62
CA VAL A 273 -4.26 6.73 11.92
C VAL A 273 -3.70 5.45 11.30
N GLU A 274 -2.42 5.49 10.96
CA GLU A 274 -1.69 4.32 10.49
C GLU A 274 -0.27 4.32 11.03
N GLY A 275 0.24 3.12 11.29
CA GLY A 275 1.61 2.91 11.72
C GLY A 275 1.79 2.91 13.23
N ILE A 276 3.07 2.99 13.62
CA ILE A 276 3.53 2.99 15.00
C ILE A 276 3.57 4.45 15.47
N TYR A 277 2.74 4.79 16.45
CA TYR A 277 2.79 6.06 17.17
C TYR A 277 3.73 5.93 18.36
N ARG A 278 4.47 7.00 18.68
CA ARG A 278 5.35 7.08 19.84
C ARG A 278 4.62 7.64 21.07
#